data_AF-A0A7I9WFE5-F1
#
_entry.id   AF-A0A7I9WFE5-F1
#
_cell.length_a   1.000
_cell.length_b   1.000
_cell.length_c   1.000
_cell.angle_alpha   90.00
_cell.angle_beta   90.00
_cell.angle_gamma   90.00
#
_symmetry.space_group_name_H-M   'P 1'
#
loop_
_entity.id
_entity.type
_entity.pdbx_description
1 polymer ?
#
loop_
_entity_poly.entity_id
_entity_poly.type
_entity_poly.pdbx_seq_one_letter_code
_entity_poly.pdbx_strand_id
1 'polypeptide(L)'
;MMAAHDTSTITTAAVAYFLAKNPEWQDRLRAESDRLGDDLSDIEDLEGLTAMDLVIKESLRLVAPVPLVMRKTVTDTLIDGYYVPSGVLVVITPAVNHFAPTVSTEPDRFDPTRLEPPRREDQAHRFAWLPFGGGAHKRIGMHFGTLEVKAILHEMLREFTWSLDDGYRVRWDNTSLPVPCRRPTYYVVSPMISRSFHETFECLAEHIALTGRRRNRRSPPSGLGDPQQTPANRSRQTYANCRKGWSC
;
A
#
# COMPACT_ATOMS: atom_id res chain seq x y z
N MET A 1 18.61 -1.81 -11.06
CA MET A 1 17.21 -1.49 -11.39
C MET A 1 16.25 -2.58 -10.94
N MET A 2 16.37 -3.83 -11.43
CA MET A 2 15.43 -4.92 -11.12
C MET A 2 15.26 -5.21 -9.61
N ALA A 3 16.34 -5.30 -8.84
CA ALA A 3 16.25 -5.57 -7.39
C ALA A 3 15.56 -4.45 -6.58
N ALA A 4 15.66 -3.18 -7.02
CA ALA A 4 15.01 -2.07 -6.35
C ALA A 4 13.50 -2.12 -6.62
N HIS A 5 13.12 -2.29 -7.90
CA HIS A 5 11.74 -2.36 -8.34
C HIS A 5 10.93 -3.44 -7.59
N ASP A 6 11.41 -4.68 -7.56
CA ASP A 6 10.65 -5.78 -6.98
C ASP A 6 10.49 -5.62 -5.46
N THR A 7 11.55 -5.20 -4.76
CA THR A 7 11.48 -5.02 -3.30
C THR A 7 10.63 -3.83 -2.89
N SER A 8 10.68 -2.70 -3.61
CA SER A 8 9.81 -1.55 -3.35
C SER A 8 8.34 -1.89 -3.65
N THR A 9 8.06 -2.56 -4.77
CA THR A 9 6.69 -3.01 -5.12
C THR A 9 6.11 -3.94 -4.05
N ILE A 10 6.89 -4.92 -3.60
CA ILE A 10 6.48 -5.83 -2.52
C ILE A 10 6.18 -5.06 -1.23
N THR A 11 7.06 -4.13 -0.86
CA THR A 11 6.89 -3.32 0.36
C THR A 11 5.63 -2.48 0.27
N THR A 12 5.39 -1.77 -0.83
CA THR A 12 4.18 -0.98 -1.05
C THR A 12 2.93 -1.86 -1.01
N ALA A 13 2.96 -3.04 -1.64
CA ALA A 13 1.82 -3.97 -1.60
C ALA A 13 1.53 -4.49 -0.19
N ALA A 14 2.56 -4.79 0.60
CA ALA A 14 2.41 -5.21 1.99
C ALA A 14 1.81 -4.09 2.85
N VAL A 15 2.34 -2.87 2.73
CA VAL A 15 1.81 -1.70 3.46
C VAL A 15 0.35 -1.44 3.07
N ALA A 16 0.02 -1.43 1.77
CA ALA A 16 -1.35 -1.25 1.30
C ALA A 16 -2.30 -2.30 1.89
N TYR A 17 -1.89 -3.58 1.91
CA TYR A 17 -2.67 -4.65 2.53
C TYR A 17 -2.90 -4.42 4.03
N PHE A 18 -1.86 -4.07 4.79
CA PHE A 18 -2.02 -3.84 6.23
C PHE A 18 -2.84 -2.58 6.53
N LEU A 19 -2.69 -1.50 5.77
CA LEU A 19 -3.53 -0.30 5.90
C LEU A 19 -4.99 -0.58 5.57
N ALA A 20 -5.27 -1.46 4.61
CA ALA A 20 -6.65 -1.83 4.27
C ALA A 20 -7.34 -2.63 5.39
N LYS A 21 -6.56 -3.39 6.17
CA LYS A 21 -7.06 -4.16 7.33
C LYS A 21 -7.12 -3.35 8.63
N ASN A 22 -6.46 -2.20 8.67
CA ASN A 22 -6.31 -1.35 9.85
C ASN A 22 -6.64 0.11 9.44
N PRO A 23 -7.92 0.42 9.18
CA PRO A 23 -8.34 1.73 8.67
C PRO A 23 -7.93 2.89 9.60
N GLU A 24 -7.82 2.66 10.90
CA GLU A 24 -7.34 3.65 11.86
C GLU A 24 -5.90 4.11 11.57
N TRP A 25 -5.06 3.22 11.05
CA TRP A 25 -3.72 3.58 10.60
C TRP A 25 -3.76 4.28 9.24
N GLN A 26 -4.66 3.86 8.35
CA GLN A 26 -4.85 4.53 7.05
C GLN A 26 -5.26 6.00 7.25
N ASP A 27 -6.20 6.27 8.16
CA ASP A 27 -6.64 7.62 8.51
C ASP A 27 -5.54 8.43 9.22
N ARG A 28 -4.78 7.80 10.13
CA ARG A 28 -3.63 8.45 10.79
C ARG A 28 -2.57 8.88 9.77
N LEU A 29 -2.23 8.03 8.81
CA LEU A 29 -1.22 8.33 7.80
C LEU A 29 -1.72 9.33 6.74
N ARG A 30 -3.01 9.28 6.42
CA ARG A 30 -3.68 10.29 5.59
C ARG A 30 -3.60 11.66 6.24
N ALA A 31 -3.99 11.77 7.52
CA ALA A 31 -3.88 13.02 8.26
C ALA A 31 -2.43 13.52 8.43
N GLU A 32 -1.44 12.61 8.40
CA GLU A 32 -0.02 12.98 8.35
C GLU A 32 0.37 13.53 6.97
N SER A 33 -0.08 12.89 5.89
CA SER A 33 0.16 13.30 4.50
C SER A 33 -0.55 14.61 4.13
N ASP A 34 -1.77 14.82 4.59
CA ASP A 34 -2.56 16.02 4.29
C ASP A 34 -1.93 17.29 4.87
N ARG A 35 -1.18 17.18 5.98
CA ARG A 35 -0.47 18.32 6.59
C ARG A 35 0.67 18.86 5.73
N LEU A 36 1.25 18.02 4.86
CA LEU A 36 2.30 18.44 3.93
C LEU A 36 1.74 19.21 2.72
N GLY A 37 0.44 19.09 2.42
CA GLY A 37 -0.17 19.76 1.28
C GLY A 37 0.13 19.10 -0.07
N ASP A 38 -0.24 19.80 -1.16
CA ASP A 38 -0.23 19.25 -2.53
C ASP A 38 1.18 19.06 -3.13
N ASP A 39 2.18 19.79 -2.64
CA ASP A 39 3.54 19.76 -3.19
C ASP A 39 4.54 19.30 -2.11
N LEU A 40 5.10 18.09 -2.28
CA LEU A 40 6.34 17.71 -1.61
C LEU A 40 7.43 18.67 -2.08
N SER A 41 7.90 19.53 -1.17
CA SER A 41 8.85 20.58 -1.48
C SER A 41 10.28 20.05 -1.45
N ASP A 42 10.58 19.08 -0.58
CA ASP A 42 11.89 18.44 -0.47
C ASP A 42 11.83 17.01 0.13
N ILE A 43 12.97 16.32 0.17
CA ILE A 43 13.14 15.00 0.80
C ILE A 43 12.79 15.05 2.30
N GLU A 44 13.07 16.17 2.97
CA GLU A 44 12.78 16.40 4.38
C GLU A 44 11.30 16.23 4.70
N ASP A 45 10.41 16.58 3.77
CA ASP A 45 8.96 16.39 3.95
C ASP A 45 8.61 14.90 4.07
N LEU A 46 9.20 14.07 3.21
CA LEU A 46 9.06 12.63 3.28
C LEU A 46 9.72 12.07 4.54
N GLU A 47 10.89 12.57 4.95
CA GLU A 47 11.52 12.15 6.20
C GLU A 47 10.67 12.50 7.43
N GLY A 48 9.88 13.56 7.37
CA GLY A 48 8.96 13.99 8.43
C GLY A 48 7.72 13.09 8.64
N LEU A 49 7.40 12.18 7.71
CA LEU A 49 6.28 11.24 7.82
C LEU A 49 6.60 10.08 8.77
N THR A 50 6.72 10.37 10.06
CA THR A 50 7.19 9.43 11.09
C THR A 50 6.20 8.31 11.42
N ALA A 51 4.88 8.56 11.35
CA ALA A 51 3.89 7.51 11.55
C ALA A 51 3.91 6.52 10.37
N MET A 52 4.15 7.03 9.16
CA MET A 52 4.37 6.19 7.99
C MET A 52 5.62 5.30 8.14
N ASP A 53 6.69 5.78 8.76
CA ASP A 53 7.87 4.95 9.05
C ASP A 53 7.52 3.76 9.95
N LEU A 54 6.68 3.95 10.97
CA LEU A 54 6.25 2.86 11.85
C LEU A 54 5.49 1.78 11.07
N VAL A 55 4.54 2.20 10.23
CA VAL A 55 3.74 1.31 9.39
C VAL A 55 4.61 0.56 8.38
N ILE A 56 5.55 1.25 7.71
CA ILE A 56 6.49 0.62 6.77
C ILE A 56 7.36 -0.39 7.51
N LYS A 57 7.92 -0.02 8.66
CA LYS A 57 8.80 -0.90 9.44
C LYS A 57 8.07 -2.14 9.94
N GLU A 58 6.83 -2.01 10.41
CA GLU A 58 6.01 -3.15 10.86
C GLU A 58 5.57 -4.03 9.69
N SER A 59 5.27 -3.43 8.53
CA SER A 59 4.97 -4.18 7.30
C SER A 59 6.17 -4.99 6.83
N LEU A 60 7.37 -4.40 6.84
CA LEU A 60 8.64 -5.08 6.53
C LEU A 60 9.00 -6.16 7.56
N ARG A 61 8.54 -6.04 8.81
CA ARG A 61 8.72 -7.06 9.85
C ARG A 61 7.93 -8.31 9.47
N LEU A 62 6.64 -8.15 9.14
CA LEU A 62 5.73 -9.24 8.80
C LEU A 62 5.93 -9.79 7.39
N VAL A 63 6.35 -8.95 6.44
CA VAL A 63 6.55 -9.29 5.03
C VAL A 63 7.89 -8.72 4.59
N ALA A 64 8.97 -9.40 4.97
CA ALA A 64 10.32 -9.03 4.57
C ALA A 64 10.53 -9.38 3.07
N PRO A 65 10.81 -8.40 2.18
CA PRO A 65 10.96 -8.67 0.75
C PRO A 65 12.08 -9.68 0.45
N VAL A 66 13.12 -9.73 1.28
CA VAL A 66 14.19 -10.72 1.18
C VAL A 66 14.28 -11.46 2.53
N PRO A 67 13.53 -12.57 2.71
CA PRO A 67 13.44 -13.23 4.01
C PRO A 67 14.68 -14.09 4.36
N LEU A 68 15.46 -14.44 3.34
CA LEU A 68 16.59 -15.36 3.41
C LEU A 68 17.80 -14.76 2.72
N VAL A 69 18.98 -14.94 3.31
CA VAL A 69 20.27 -14.54 2.75
C VAL A 69 21.23 -15.73 2.75
N MET A 70 22.06 -15.81 1.71
CA MET A 70 23.06 -16.87 1.57
C MET A 70 24.46 -16.29 1.66
N ARG A 71 25.38 -17.03 2.28
CA ARG A 71 26.79 -16.70 2.41
C ARG A 71 27.62 -17.94 2.13
N LYS A 72 28.80 -17.78 1.51
CA LYS A 72 29.77 -18.87 1.38
C LYS A 72 30.87 -18.68 2.42
N THR A 73 31.18 -19.70 3.21
CA THR A 73 32.32 -19.65 4.12
C THR A 73 33.61 -19.49 3.32
N VAL A 74 34.47 -18.56 3.75
CA VAL A 74 35.78 -18.30 3.11
C VAL A 74 36.94 -18.96 3.83
N THR A 75 36.69 -19.39 5.06
CA THR A 75 37.60 -20.13 5.93
C THR A 75 36.77 -21.06 6.80
N ASP A 76 37.43 -22.06 7.37
CA ASP A 76 36.85 -22.92 8.40
C ASP A 76 36.37 -22.07 9.58
N THR A 77 35.15 -22.31 10.04
CA THR A 77 34.54 -21.49 11.08
C THR A 77 33.67 -22.31 12.03
N LEU A 78 33.40 -21.74 13.21
CA LEU A 78 32.46 -22.28 14.17
C LEU A 78 31.23 -21.38 14.19
N ILE A 79 30.05 -21.95 13.94
CA ILE A 79 28.75 -21.27 14.09
C ILE A 79 28.03 -21.95 15.25
N ASP A 80 27.84 -21.24 16.35
CA ASP A 80 27.19 -21.76 17.56
C ASP A 80 27.81 -23.09 18.06
N GLY A 81 29.15 -23.18 17.99
CA GLY A 81 29.91 -24.38 18.36
C GLY A 81 29.98 -25.47 17.28
N TYR A 82 29.24 -25.34 16.18
CA TYR A 82 29.29 -26.29 15.06
C TYR A 82 30.37 -25.93 14.05
N TYR A 83 31.21 -26.90 13.70
CA TYR A 83 32.22 -26.75 12.67
C TYR A 83 31.61 -26.70 11.27
N VAL A 84 31.97 -25.65 10.53
CA VAL A 84 31.56 -25.41 9.14
C VAL A 84 32.84 -25.25 8.30
N PRO A 85 33.13 -26.18 7.38
CA PRO A 85 34.29 -26.07 6.50
C PRO A 85 34.24 -24.82 5.63
N SER A 86 35.41 -24.39 5.16
CA SER A 86 35.52 -23.41 4.07
C SER A 86 34.82 -23.90 2.80
N GLY A 87 34.24 -22.97 2.04
CA GLY A 87 33.58 -23.24 0.77
C GLY A 87 32.14 -23.72 0.85
N VAL A 88 31.56 -23.81 2.06
CA VAL A 88 30.18 -24.23 2.30
C VAL A 88 29.21 -23.07 2.12
N LEU A 89 28.08 -23.32 1.46
CA LEU A 89 26.97 -22.37 1.37
C LEU A 89 26.14 -22.45 2.66
N VAL A 90 26.12 -21.36 3.40
CA VAL A 90 25.33 -21.15 4.61
C VAL A 90 24.12 -20.31 4.28
N VAL A 91 22.96 -20.79 4.69
CA VAL A 91 21.67 -20.14 4.51
C VAL A 91 21.21 -19.58 5.85
N ILE A 92 20.87 -18.30 5.89
CA ILE A 92 20.41 -17.59 7.09
C ILE A 92 19.04 -16.99 6.77
N THR A 93 18.10 -17.06 7.71
CA THR A 93 16.74 -16.56 7.55
C THR A 93 16.43 -15.43 8.55
N PRO A 94 16.99 -14.21 8.41
CA PRO A 94 16.80 -13.14 9.39
C PRO A 94 15.34 -12.79 9.66
N ALA A 95 14.45 -13.00 8.68
CA ALA A 95 13.03 -12.75 8.84
C ALA A 95 12.38 -13.60 9.95
N VAL A 96 12.95 -14.74 10.36
CA VAL A 96 12.38 -15.52 11.48
C VAL A 96 12.54 -14.81 12.82
N ASN A 97 13.59 -13.98 12.97
CA ASN A 97 13.82 -13.22 14.20
C ASN A 97 12.69 -12.23 14.47
N HIS A 98 12.08 -11.72 13.40
CA HIS A 98 10.94 -10.80 13.47
C HIS A 98 9.71 -11.41 14.14
N PHE A 99 9.64 -12.75 14.22
CA PHE A 99 8.54 -13.48 14.83
C PHE A 99 8.92 -14.13 16.16
N ALA A 100 10.14 -13.91 16.65
CA ALA A 100 10.58 -14.46 17.93
C ALA A 100 9.84 -13.76 19.09
N PRO A 101 9.08 -14.48 19.93
CA PRO A 101 8.35 -13.87 21.07
C PRO A 101 9.27 -13.24 22.12
N THR A 102 10.55 -13.60 22.11
CA THR A 102 11.59 -12.99 22.97
C THR A 102 11.97 -11.58 22.52
N VAL A 103 11.59 -11.19 21.29
CA VAL A 103 11.88 -9.88 20.70
C VAL A 103 10.60 -9.09 20.45
N SER A 104 9.55 -9.73 19.91
CA SER A 104 8.30 -9.07 19.52
C SER A 104 7.09 -9.64 20.26
N THR A 105 6.37 -8.77 20.96
CA THR A 105 5.15 -9.13 21.70
C THR A 105 4.00 -9.43 20.74
N GLU A 106 3.28 -10.55 20.86
CA GLU A 106 2.24 -10.93 19.86
C GLU A 106 2.76 -10.83 18.41
N PRO A 107 3.78 -11.63 18.04
CA PRO A 107 4.57 -11.39 16.82
C PRO A 107 3.76 -11.44 15.51
N ASP A 108 2.66 -12.18 15.47
CA ASP A 108 1.81 -12.29 14.27
C ASP A 108 0.84 -11.11 14.10
N ARG A 109 0.72 -10.25 15.12
CA ARG A 109 -0.16 -9.08 15.09
C ARG A 109 0.55 -7.89 14.45
N PHE A 110 -0.11 -7.26 13.49
CA PHE A 110 0.28 -5.96 12.97
C PHE A 110 0.04 -4.89 14.05
N ASP A 111 1.13 -4.36 14.60
CA ASP A 111 1.08 -3.33 15.64
C ASP A 111 2.25 -2.35 15.44
N PRO A 112 2.06 -1.27 14.67
CA PRO A 112 3.12 -0.28 14.47
C PRO A 112 3.56 0.45 15.77
N THR A 113 2.71 0.49 16.80
CA THR A 113 3.05 1.14 18.08
C THR A 113 4.16 0.40 18.84
N ARG A 114 4.45 -0.87 18.50
CA ARG A 114 5.59 -1.61 19.09
C ARG A 114 6.94 -0.97 18.81
N LEU A 115 7.00 -0.16 17.77
CA LEU A 115 8.20 0.52 17.29
C LEU A 115 8.30 1.95 17.86
N GLU A 116 7.29 2.41 18.61
CA GLU A 116 7.29 3.70 19.30
C GLU A 116 7.94 3.58 20.70
N PRO A 117 8.47 4.69 21.26
CA PRO A 117 8.83 4.74 22.68
C PRO A 117 7.60 4.54 23.58
N PRO A 118 7.74 3.89 24.75
CA PRO A 118 8.97 3.33 25.31
C PRO A 118 9.29 1.91 24.83
N ARG A 119 8.43 1.27 24.03
CA ARG A 119 8.54 -0.16 23.67
C ARG A 119 9.77 -0.46 22.81
N ARG A 120 9.96 0.28 21.71
CA ARG A 120 11.12 0.16 20.79
C ARG A 120 11.59 -1.28 20.57
N GLU A 121 10.65 -2.19 20.29
CA GLU A 121 10.95 -3.63 20.19
C GLU A 121 11.95 -3.93 19.05
N ASP A 122 12.03 -3.05 18.04
CA ASP A 122 13.05 -3.09 16.99
C ASP A 122 14.49 -2.89 17.50
N GLN A 123 14.65 -2.33 18.70
CA GLN A 123 15.92 -2.05 19.34
C GLN A 123 16.25 -3.00 20.51
N ALA A 124 15.34 -3.92 20.86
CA ALA A 124 15.56 -4.88 21.95
C ALA A 124 16.82 -5.75 21.74
N HIS A 125 17.19 -5.97 20.48
CA HIS A 125 18.44 -6.64 20.11
C HIS A 125 19.00 -6.08 18.80
N ARG A 126 20.32 -6.14 18.60
CA ARG A 126 20.97 -5.68 17.35
C ARG A 126 20.44 -6.36 16.09
N PHE A 127 19.88 -7.56 16.24
CA PHE A 127 19.30 -8.38 15.17
C PHE A 127 17.79 -8.56 15.30
N ALA A 128 17.12 -7.70 16.09
CA ALA A 128 15.67 -7.73 16.27
C ALA A 128 14.90 -7.35 15.00
N TRP A 129 15.42 -6.38 14.23
CA TRP A 129 14.80 -5.89 13.01
C TRP A 129 15.84 -5.76 11.89
N LEU A 130 15.77 -6.65 10.89
CA LEU A 130 16.78 -6.83 9.83
C LEU A 130 16.21 -6.93 8.40
N PRO A 131 15.16 -6.20 7.99
CA PRO A 131 14.62 -6.34 6.63
C PRO A 131 15.57 -5.86 5.53
N PHE A 132 16.61 -5.09 5.89
CA PHE A 132 17.66 -4.63 4.98
C PHE A 132 18.98 -5.39 5.14
N GLY A 133 18.99 -6.47 5.92
CA GLY A 133 20.18 -7.23 6.28
C GLY A 133 21.13 -6.45 7.22
N GLY A 134 22.37 -6.93 7.30
CA GLY A 134 23.39 -6.37 8.18
C GLY A 134 24.82 -6.67 7.73
N GLY A 135 25.79 -6.07 8.42
CA GLY A 135 27.22 -6.19 8.11
C GLY A 135 27.61 -5.47 6.81
N ALA A 136 28.73 -5.88 6.22
CA ALA A 136 29.29 -5.26 5.01
C ALA A 136 28.39 -5.34 3.76
N HIS A 137 27.41 -6.25 3.77
CA HIS A 137 26.45 -6.45 2.66
C HIS A 137 25.04 -5.96 3.02
N LYS A 138 24.93 -5.04 3.98
CA LYS A 138 23.66 -4.35 4.28
C LYS A 138 23.20 -3.60 3.02
N ARG A 139 21.88 -3.59 2.74
CA ARG A 139 21.32 -2.95 1.55
C ARG A 139 21.70 -1.45 1.51
N ILE A 140 22.49 -1.05 0.52
CA ILE A 140 22.92 0.34 0.33
C ILE A 140 21.75 1.27 -0.03
N GLY A 141 20.76 0.76 -0.77
CA GLY A 141 19.58 1.52 -1.19
C GLY A 141 18.44 1.57 -0.16
N MET A 142 18.72 1.36 1.14
CA MET A 142 17.66 1.34 2.16
C MET A 142 16.97 2.71 2.32
N HIS A 143 17.74 3.81 2.28
CA HIS A 143 17.18 5.17 2.40
C HIS A 143 16.35 5.52 1.17
N PHE A 144 16.94 5.39 -0.02
CA PHE A 144 16.24 5.61 -1.28
C PHE A 144 14.96 4.78 -1.40
N GLY A 145 15.02 3.47 -1.14
CA GLY A 145 13.85 2.61 -1.25
C GLY A 145 12.76 2.94 -0.22
N THR A 146 13.13 3.41 0.98
CA THR A 146 12.14 3.86 1.97
C THR A 146 11.47 5.14 1.50
N LEU A 147 12.24 6.13 1.01
CA LEU A 147 11.70 7.37 0.45
C LEU A 147 10.81 7.13 -0.77
N GLU A 148 11.19 6.23 -1.67
CA GLU A 148 10.39 5.81 -2.82
C GLU A 148 9.03 5.25 -2.38
N VAL A 149 9.02 4.33 -1.40
CA VAL A 149 7.77 3.77 -0.85
C VAL A 149 6.94 4.86 -0.16
N LYS A 150 7.57 5.77 0.60
CA LYS A 150 6.88 6.88 1.26
C LYS A 150 6.22 7.83 0.26
N ALA A 151 6.91 8.20 -0.82
CA ALA A 151 6.37 9.06 -1.87
C ALA A 151 5.14 8.43 -2.53
N ILE A 152 5.21 7.12 -2.86
CA ILE A 152 4.06 6.40 -3.43
C ILE A 152 2.88 6.36 -2.46
N LEU A 153 3.13 6.01 -1.20
CA LEU A 153 2.08 5.91 -0.19
C LEU A 153 1.47 7.27 0.15
N HIS A 154 2.27 8.32 0.20
CA HIS A 154 1.81 9.69 0.38
C HIS A 154 0.75 10.05 -0.67
N GLU A 155 1.08 9.89 -1.95
CA GLU A 155 0.15 10.17 -3.05
C GLU A 155 -1.11 9.28 -2.97
N MET A 156 -0.92 7.98 -2.73
CA MET A 156 -2.04 7.05 -2.59
C MET A 156 -2.99 7.46 -1.45
N LEU A 157 -2.45 7.90 -0.31
CA LEU A 157 -3.22 8.32 0.86
C LEU A 157 -3.86 9.71 0.67
N ARG A 158 -3.38 10.56 -0.23
CA ARG A 158 -4.06 11.83 -0.52
C ARG A 158 -5.28 11.63 -1.41
N GLU A 159 -5.20 10.70 -2.36
CA GLU A 159 -6.20 10.57 -3.41
C GLU A 159 -7.21 9.44 -3.16
N PHE A 160 -6.82 8.41 -2.41
CA PHE A 160 -7.60 7.17 -2.33
C PHE A 160 -7.83 6.68 -0.91
N THR A 161 -9.00 6.10 -0.69
CA THR A 161 -9.25 5.19 0.41
C THR A 161 -9.43 3.79 -0.15
N TRP A 162 -8.84 2.79 0.49
CA TRP A 162 -8.97 1.40 0.07
C TRP A 162 -9.25 0.46 1.24
N SER A 163 -10.11 -0.52 0.98
CA SER A 163 -10.47 -1.57 1.91
C SER A 163 -10.42 -2.94 1.24
N LEU A 164 -10.54 -3.99 2.05
CA LEU A 164 -10.63 -5.38 1.60
C LEU A 164 -11.96 -5.96 2.05
N ASP A 165 -12.44 -6.98 1.34
CA ASP A 165 -13.62 -7.74 1.78
C ASP A 165 -13.40 -8.35 3.17
N ASP A 166 -14.49 -8.46 3.93
CA ASP A 166 -14.47 -9.04 5.26
C ASP A 166 -13.84 -10.44 5.27
N GLY A 167 -12.89 -10.64 6.18
CA GLY A 167 -12.18 -11.91 6.33
C GLY A 167 -11.12 -12.19 5.26
N TYR A 168 -10.90 -11.29 4.29
CA TYR A 168 -9.84 -11.46 3.30
C TYR A 168 -8.47 -11.56 3.97
N ARG A 169 -7.70 -12.55 3.52
CA ARG A 169 -6.30 -12.78 3.90
C ARG A 169 -5.49 -12.97 2.64
N VAL A 170 -4.51 -12.10 2.44
CA VAL A 170 -3.58 -12.25 1.33
C VAL A 170 -2.80 -13.56 1.51
N ARG A 171 -2.63 -14.29 0.42
CA ARG A 171 -1.69 -15.41 0.37
C ARG A 171 -0.44 -14.90 -0.32
N TRP A 172 0.69 -14.96 0.39
CA TRP A 172 1.99 -14.62 -0.18
C TRP A 172 2.57 -15.85 -0.91
N ASP A 173 2.94 -15.67 -2.17
CA ASP A 173 3.80 -16.59 -2.91
C ASP A 173 5.25 -16.27 -2.55
N ASN A 174 5.94 -17.24 -1.95
CA ASN A 174 7.33 -17.09 -1.51
C ASN A 174 8.32 -17.86 -2.40
N THR A 175 7.90 -18.26 -3.61
CA THR A 175 8.74 -19.05 -4.53
C THR A 175 10.01 -18.29 -4.95
N SER A 176 9.91 -16.96 -5.13
CA SER A 176 11.05 -16.08 -5.41
C SER A 176 11.23 -15.03 -4.31
N LEU A 177 10.34 -14.05 -4.28
CA LEU A 177 10.18 -13.04 -3.24
C LEU A 177 8.69 -12.99 -2.86
N PRO A 178 8.32 -12.57 -1.64
CA PRO A 178 6.93 -12.55 -1.20
C PRO A 178 6.10 -11.62 -2.07
N VAL A 179 5.34 -12.18 -3.01
CA VAL A 179 4.38 -11.44 -3.83
C VAL A 179 2.96 -11.94 -3.53
N PRO A 180 1.93 -11.08 -3.57
CA PRO A 180 0.55 -11.55 -3.44
C PRO A 180 0.24 -12.58 -4.54
N CYS A 181 -0.26 -13.76 -4.17
CA CYS A 181 -0.75 -14.74 -5.14
C CYS A 181 -1.83 -14.10 -6.01
N ARG A 182 -1.88 -14.47 -7.31
CA ARG A 182 -2.86 -14.01 -8.29
C ARG A 182 -4.27 -14.53 -7.99
N ARG A 183 -4.87 -14.08 -6.90
CA ARG A 183 -6.33 -13.97 -6.78
C ARG A 183 -6.67 -12.48 -6.84
N PRO A 184 -7.83 -12.12 -7.39
CA PRO A 184 -8.23 -10.72 -7.42
C PRO A 184 -8.34 -10.21 -5.98
N THR A 185 -7.33 -9.47 -5.54
CA THR A 185 -7.43 -8.60 -4.39
C THR A 185 -8.31 -7.45 -4.83
N TYR A 186 -9.60 -7.52 -4.51
CA TYR A 186 -10.50 -6.41 -4.76
C TYR A 186 -10.22 -5.37 -3.68
N TYR A 187 -9.32 -4.45 -3.98
CA TYR A 187 -9.32 -3.18 -3.28
C TYR A 187 -10.57 -2.44 -3.72
N VAL A 188 -11.46 -2.11 -2.80
CA VAL A 188 -12.49 -1.11 -3.08
C VAL A 188 -11.80 0.24 -2.99
N VAL A 189 -11.25 0.69 -4.11
CA VAL A 189 -10.61 2.01 -4.21
C VAL A 189 -11.69 3.04 -4.46
N SER A 190 -11.95 3.88 -3.46
CA SER A 190 -12.84 5.04 -3.62
C SER A 190 -11.97 6.27 -3.83
N PRO A 191 -12.09 6.97 -4.98
CA PRO A 191 -11.44 8.26 -5.13
C PRO A 191 -12.03 9.20 -4.08
N MET A 192 -11.16 9.90 -3.35
CA MET A 192 -11.62 11.04 -2.57
C MET A 192 -11.93 12.14 -3.58
N ILE A 193 -13.21 12.49 -3.71
CA ILE A 193 -13.59 13.64 -4.52
C ILE A 193 -12.91 14.85 -3.88
N SER A 194 -11.83 15.31 -4.50
CA SER A 194 -11.09 16.51 -4.07
C SER A 194 -12.06 17.68 -3.89
N ARG A 195 -11.85 18.49 -2.84
CA ARG A 195 -12.61 19.72 -2.62
C ARG A 195 -12.57 20.66 -3.83
N SER A 196 -11.49 20.66 -4.61
CA SER A 196 -11.38 21.47 -5.84
C SER A 196 -12.30 20.97 -6.95
N PHE A 197 -12.57 19.66 -7.00
CA PHE A 197 -13.50 19.08 -7.95
C PHE A 197 -14.95 19.45 -7.62
N HIS A 198 -15.29 19.55 -6.32
CA HIS A 198 -16.61 20.02 -5.88
C HIS A 198 -16.83 21.50 -6.23
N GLU A 199 -15.86 22.38 -5.97
CA GLU A 199 -15.95 23.79 -6.35
C GLU A 199 -16.04 23.98 -7.86
N THR A 200 -15.32 23.18 -8.65
CA THR A 200 -15.38 23.25 -10.11
C THR A 200 -16.72 22.73 -10.65
N PHE A 201 -17.29 21.68 -10.04
CA PHE A 201 -18.59 21.13 -10.44
C PHE A 201 -19.76 22.02 -9.98
N GLU A 202 -19.70 22.60 -8.79
CA GLU A 202 -20.68 23.59 -8.33
C GLU A 202 -20.60 24.88 -9.16
N CYS A 203 -19.39 25.37 -9.46
CA CYS A 203 -19.20 26.52 -10.35
C CYS A 203 -19.72 26.25 -11.78
N LEU A 204 -19.46 25.05 -12.32
CA LEU A 204 -20.00 24.64 -13.63
C LEU A 204 -21.53 24.48 -13.59
N ALA A 205 -22.09 23.91 -12.51
CA ALA A 205 -23.52 23.75 -12.31
C ALA A 205 -24.25 25.10 -12.14
N GLU A 206 -23.66 26.05 -11.39
CA GLU A 206 -24.15 27.43 -11.30
C GLU A 206 -24.05 28.15 -12.65
N HIS A 207 -22.95 27.98 -13.39
CA HIS A 207 -22.79 28.58 -14.71
C HIS A 207 -23.81 28.05 -15.71
N ILE A 208 -24.11 26.74 -15.67
CA ILE A 208 -25.17 26.09 -16.47
C ILE A 208 -26.56 26.58 -16.04
N ALA A 209 -26.82 26.75 -14.74
CA ALA A 209 -28.09 27.28 -14.24
C ALA A 209 -28.32 28.76 -14.63
N LEU A 210 -27.25 29.57 -14.63
CA LEU A 210 -27.28 30.99 -15.02
C LEU A 210 -27.41 31.17 -16.54
N THR A 211 -26.75 30.34 -17.35
CA THR A 211 -26.86 30.36 -18.81
C THR A 211 -28.16 29.72 -19.31
N GLY A 212 -28.71 28.73 -18.59
CA GLY A 212 -30.00 28.10 -18.86
C GLY A 212 -31.21 29.02 -18.62
N ARG A 213 -31.15 29.94 -17.65
CA ARG A 213 -32.23 30.93 -17.41
C ARG A 213 -32.36 32.00 -18.50
N ARG A 214 -31.34 32.24 -19.33
CA ARG A 214 -31.41 33.22 -20.44
C ARG A 214 -32.04 32.67 -21.73
N ARG A 215 -32.14 31.35 -21.91
CA ARG A 215 -32.65 30.76 -23.16
C ARG A 215 -34.17 30.55 -23.22
N ASN A 216 -34.90 30.65 -22.11
CA ASN A 216 -36.32 30.30 -22.05
C ASN A 216 -37.28 31.48 -21.81
N ARG A 217 -37.06 32.59 -22.53
CA ARG A 217 -38.08 33.63 -22.78
C ARG A 217 -38.37 33.73 -24.27
N ARG A 218 -39.04 32.73 -24.85
CA ARG A 218 -39.82 32.91 -26.09
C ARG A 218 -41.14 32.17 -25.94
N SER A 219 -42.23 32.91 -26.11
CA SER A 219 -43.63 32.48 -26.03
C SER A 219 -43.96 31.40 -27.07
N PRO A 220 -44.97 30.54 -26.85
CA PRO A 220 -45.26 29.42 -27.73
C PRO A 220 -46.09 29.88 -28.95
N PRO A 221 -45.97 29.24 -30.12
CA PRO A 221 -47.00 29.29 -31.14
C PRO A 221 -47.99 28.12 -30.97
N SER A 222 -49.25 28.45 -31.23
CA SER A 222 -50.43 27.60 -31.30
C SER A 222 -50.40 26.62 -32.48
N GLY A 223 -50.89 25.38 -32.29
CA GLY A 223 -51.43 24.57 -33.40
C GLY A 223 -51.19 23.05 -33.36
N LEU A 224 -52.20 22.34 -32.83
CA LEU A 224 -52.79 21.07 -33.29
C LEU A 224 -51.93 19.85 -33.70
N GLY A 225 -52.11 18.74 -32.97
CA GLY A 225 -51.93 17.35 -33.44
C GLY A 225 -51.62 16.35 -32.32
N ASP A 226 -52.62 15.59 -31.86
CA ASP A 226 -52.54 14.51 -30.86
C ASP A 226 -52.49 13.11 -31.56
N PRO A 227 -52.32 11.96 -30.88
CA PRO A 227 -51.05 11.28 -30.65
C PRO A 227 -51.01 9.84 -31.24
N GLN A 228 -49.82 9.30 -31.50
CA GLN A 228 -49.65 7.84 -31.57
C GLN A 228 -48.46 7.38 -30.72
N GLN A 229 -48.78 6.42 -29.86
CA GLN A 229 -47.94 5.75 -28.88
C GLN A 229 -46.91 4.82 -29.54
N THR A 230 -45.72 4.72 -28.94
CA THR A 230 -44.95 3.46 -28.92
C THR A 230 -43.93 3.48 -27.76
N PRO A 231 -43.76 2.38 -26.99
CA PRO A 231 -42.90 2.38 -25.79
C PRO A 231 -41.52 1.80 -26.09
N ALA A 232 -40.46 2.40 -25.54
CA ALA A 232 -39.11 1.83 -25.57
C ALA A 232 -38.43 1.95 -24.20
N ASN A 233 -38.64 0.92 -23.39
CA ASN A 233 -37.90 0.59 -22.19
C ASN A 233 -36.63 -0.19 -22.60
N ARG A 234 -35.45 0.46 -22.61
CA ARG A 234 -34.14 -0.20 -22.78
C ARG A 234 -33.03 0.62 -22.10
N SER A 235 -32.82 0.38 -20.80
CA SER A 235 -31.55 0.75 -20.13
C SER A 235 -31.28 -0.05 -18.84
N ARG A 236 -31.70 -1.32 -18.78
CA ARG A 236 -31.33 -2.25 -17.70
C ARG A 236 -30.94 -3.62 -18.25
N GLN A 237 -29.85 -3.70 -19.02
CA GLN A 237 -29.24 -5.00 -19.37
C GLN A 237 -27.79 -4.87 -19.86
N THR A 238 -26.88 -4.33 -19.04
CA THR A 238 -25.43 -4.36 -19.32
C THR A 238 -24.59 -4.62 -18.06
N TYR A 239 -25.06 -5.46 -17.14
CA TYR A 239 -24.26 -6.01 -16.04
C TYR A 239 -24.56 -7.50 -15.81
N ALA A 240 -24.43 -8.29 -16.87
CA ALA A 240 -24.38 -9.74 -16.76
C ALA A 240 -23.68 -10.29 -18.00
N ASN A 241 -22.35 -10.36 -17.96
CA ASN A 241 -21.52 -11.33 -18.70
C ASN A 241 -20.03 -10.97 -18.58
N CYS A 242 -19.42 -11.30 -17.44
CA CYS A 242 -17.98 -11.55 -17.35
C CYS A 242 -17.70 -12.48 -16.17
N ARG A 243 -18.28 -13.69 -16.22
CA ARG A 243 -17.83 -14.85 -15.44
C ARG A 243 -17.60 -15.98 -16.44
N LYS A 244 -16.33 -16.25 -16.77
CA LYS A 244 -15.85 -17.56 -17.26
C LYS A 244 -14.34 -17.54 -17.50
N GLY A 245 -13.63 -18.43 -16.80
CA GLY A 245 -12.19 -18.74 -16.92
C GLY A 245 -11.31 -17.64 -16.32
N TRP A 246 -10.22 -17.90 -15.62
CA TRP A 246 -9.17 -18.87 -15.88
C TRP A 246 -8.52 -19.32 -14.55
N SER A 247 -8.13 -20.59 -14.50
CA SER A 247 -7.32 -21.21 -13.46
C SER A 247 -5.83 -21.02 -13.74
N CYS A 248 -5.08 -20.51 -12.75
CA CYS A 248 -3.70 -20.86 -12.39
C CYS A 248 -3.29 -20.00 -11.18
#